data_AF-A0A7Y1TR40-F1
#
_entry.id   AF-A0A7Y1TR40-F1
#
_cell.length_a   1.000
_cell.length_b   1.000
_cell.length_c   1.000
_cell.angle_alpha   90.00
_cell.angle_beta   90.00
_cell.angle_gamma   90.00
#
_symmetry.space_group_name_H-M   'P 1'
#
loop_
_entity.id
_entity.type
_entity.pdbx_description
1 polymer ?
#
loop_
_entity_poly.entity_id
_entity_poly.type
_entity_poly.pdbx_seq_one_letter_code
_entity_poly.pdbx_strand_id
1 'polypeptide(L)'
;TQPTAFGVEGTYSVISNLEDPAWCSLPFTGGYTDLAGFGIFAQSDIVGDTVSFSAFDAQNPFEFYGDPSTGMSFTDDGFAYFDSTPGGSPWQPTLLPTESDPNDMMAVHWTDMEIVYDFDTNSGVSLATAGPELSILEYDNMTTWPAGSTDRSIDFEIISFSTIDPNGWEFAYAYSNVEGDWSGVPGVVGAENETGTAATQVYAGDVGAAGLEGLVLCFDYEGPTFADVQITYSASVDKTLLDGAELTNGAISSVSNLFGADETSAVTVTVPVLEGGLAGVLIDGAMGTAVELVGLSTDRMEIRYLFQAWFDLWVSSYSRLWIEDGNALDYRFGGRVFVRHASAVTHMLQAEAREGNAADGIGGVIDQLVNLDGALAELQLAKAIDTGADPGRVDAAGAALEAAYAALEAGLPADAIGHFGTAWEEATAGILRLP
;
A
#
# COMPACT_ATOMS: atom_id res chain seq x y z
N THR A 1 19.23 8.61 -14.85
CA THR A 1 18.40 8.19 -13.70
C THR A 1 17.21 7.37 -14.18
N GLN A 2 16.57 6.58 -13.32
CA GLN A 2 15.37 5.83 -13.72
C GLN A 2 14.18 6.74 -13.41
N PRO A 3 13.38 7.17 -14.39
CA PRO A 3 12.14 7.86 -14.10
C PRO A 3 11.28 6.92 -13.27
N THR A 4 10.25 7.46 -12.61
CA THR A 4 9.17 6.70 -11.94
C THR A 4 8.85 5.38 -12.67
N ALA A 5 8.38 4.33 -11.97
CA ALA A 5 8.27 2.94 -12.46
C ALA A 5 7.58 2.69 -13.85
N PHE A 6 7.08 3.74 -14.52
CA PHE A 6 6.55 3.74 -15.88
C PHE A 6 7.33 4.57 -16.92
N GLY A 7 8.46 5.20 -16.59
CA GLY A 7 9.25 5.97 -17.56
C GLY A 7 8.58 7.27 -18.03
N VAL A 8 7.57 7.75 -17.30
CA VAL A 8 6.83 8.99 -17.60
C VAL A 8 7.14 9.99 -16.50
N GLU A 9 7.57 11.17 -16.90
CA GLU A 9 7.88 12.30 -16.02
C GLU A 9 6.64 13.17 -15.81
N GLY A 10 6.54 13.83 -14.66
CA GLY A 10 5.49 14.80 -14.36
C GLY A 10 5.77 16.17 -15.01
N THR A 11 4.97 17.16 -14.64
CA THR A 11 5.15 18.56 -15.08
C THR A 11 4.89 19.51 -13.93
N TYR A 12 5.50 20.69 -13.92
CA TYR A 12 5.12 21.73 -12.98
C TYR A 12 3.91 22.51 -13.48
N SER A 13 2.90 22.67 -12.64
CA SER A 13 1.92 23.75 -12.77
C SER A 13 2.44 25.00 -12.05
N VAL A 14 2.03 26.19 -12.50
CA VAL A 14 2.49 27.46 -11.91
C VAL A 14 1.28 28.30 -11.54
N ILE A 15 1.35 28.89 -10.35
CA ILE A 15 0.37 29.84 -9.86
C ILE A 15 1.08 31.03 -9.22
N SER A 16 0.56 32.23 -9.48
CA SER A 16 1.11 33.46 -8.92
C SER A 16 0.40 33.90 -7.65
N ASN A 17 1.08 34.70 -6.81
CA ASN A 17 0.45 35.38 -5.68
C ASN A 17 -0.64 36.38 -6.10
N LEU A 18 -0.66 36.82 -7.35
CA LEU A 18 -1.71 37.68 -7.89
C LEU A 18 -3.00 36.91 -8.16
N GLU A 19 -2.88 35.62 -8.50
CA GLU A 19 -4.00 34.72 -8.78
C GLU A 19 -4.53 34.09 -7.49
N ASP A 20 -3.65 33.55 -6.65
CA ASP A 20 -4.00 32.99 -5.34
C ASP A 20 -2.93 33.34 -4.29
N PRO A 21 -3.09 34.46 -3.56
CA PRO A 21 -2.16 34.88 -2.52
C PRO A 21 -2.21 34.02 -1.25
N ALA A 22 -3.23 33.16 -1.10
CA ALA A 22 -3.30 32.25 0.04
C ALA A 22 -2.50 30.98 -0.24
N TRP A 23 -2.52 30.51 -1.49
CA TRP A 23 -1.77 29.35 -1.94
C TRP A 23 -0.31 29.68 -2.24
N CYS A 24 -0.07 30.68 -3.10
CA CYS A 24 1.27 31.12 -3.44
C CYS A 24 1.75 32.20 -2.48
N SER A 25 2.25 31.76 -1.34
CA SER A 25 2.70 32.61 -0.23
C SER A 25 3.97 32.02 0.38
N LEU A 26 5.06 32.78 0.37
CA LEU A 26 6.35 32.29 0.89
C LEU A 26 6.35 32.15 2.42
N PRO A 27 7.09 31.19 3.00
CA PRO A 27 6.90 30.79 4.40
C PRO A 27 7.19 31.85 5.47
N PHE A 28 8.00 32.87 5.16
CA PHE A 28 8.50 33.83 6.16
C PHE A 28 7.78 35.17 6.11
N THR A 29 7.55 35.71 4.91
CA THR A 29 6.98 37.05 4.70
C THR A 29 5.68 37.02 3.90
N GLY A 30 5.36 35.89 3.26
CA GLY A 30 4.29 35.76 2.26
C GLY A 30 4.66 36.29 0.86
N GLY A 31 5.84 36.89 0.72
CA GLY A 31 6.39 37.40 -0.54
C GLY A 31 7.91 37.23 -0.54
N TYR A 32 8.64 38.10 -1.22
CA TYR A 32 10.11 38.11 -1.19
C TYR A 32 10.65 38.07 0.25
N THR A 33 11.68 37.26 0.49
CA THR A 33 12.33 37.06 1.79
C THR A 33 13.70 37.72 1.83
N ASP A 34 13.76 38.97 2.27
CA ASP A 34 15.02 39.70 2.52
C ASP A 34 15.86 38.99 3.59
N LEU A 35 16.93 38.28 3.19
CA LEU A 35 17.78 37.52 4.13
C LEU A 35 18.65 38.44 5.00
N ALA A 36 18.96 39.65 4.55
CA ALA A 36 19.66 40.64 5.37
C ALA A 36 18.82 41.04 6.60
N GLY A 37 17.48 41.03 6.46
CA GLY A 37 16.53 41.14 7.56
C GLY A 37 16.69 40.06 8.65
N PHE A 38 17.26 38.90 8.30
CA PHE A 38 17.59 37.80 9.20
C PHE A 38 19.07 37.77 9.63
N GLY A 39 19.87 38.76 9.20
CA GLY A 39 21.29 38.85 9.49
C GLY A 39 22.15 37.90 8.65
N ILE A 40 21.62 37.43 7.53
CA ILE A 40 22.34 36.64 6.53
C ILE A 40 22.64 37.60 5.37
N PHE A 41 23.92 37.83 5.10
CA PHE A 41 24.37 38.86 4.16
C PHE A 41 25.03 38.24 2.93
N ALA A 42 25.14 39.05 1.87
CA ALA A 42 25.78 38.65 0.64
C ALA A 42 27.23 38.20 0.87
N GLN A 43 27.66 37.19 0.13
CA GLN A 43 28.97 36.57 0.30
C GLN A 43 30.00 37.17 -0.67
N SER A 44 31.09 37.71 -0.13
CA SER A 44 32.10 38.46 -0.91
C SER A 44 32.88 37.65 -1.95
N ASP A 45 32.84 36.33 -1.85
CA ASP A 45 33.50 35.37 -2.74
C ASP A 45 32.60 34.88 -3.88
N ILE A 46 31.30 35.22 -3.85
CA ILE A 46 30.36 34.95 -4.93
C ILE A 46 30.26 36.21 -5.79
N VAL A 47 31.10 36.31 -6.81
CA VAL A 47 31.21 37.47 -7.71
C VAL A 47 31.63 37.06 -9.12
N GLY A 48 31.23 37.84 -10.12
CA GLY A 48 31.74 37.75 -11.48
C GLY A 48 30.66 37.66 -12.55
N ASP A 49 31.15 37.42 -13.76
CA ASP A 49 30.42 37.25 -15.01
C ASP A 49 30.82 35.90 -15.63
N THR A 50 29.85 35.17 -16.16
CA THR A 50 30.00 33.81 -16.71
C THR A 50 30.61 32.86 -15.67
N VAL A 51 30.06 32.88 -14.46
CA VAL A 51 30.51 32.12 -13.31
C VAL A 51 29.42 31.16 -12.83
N SER A 52 29.83 30.08 -12.17
CA SER A 52 28.89 29.17 -11.53
C SER A 52 29.43 28.71 -10.19
N PHE A 53 28.52 28.57 -9.24
CA PHE A 53 28.78 28.16 -7.87
C PHE A 53 27.86 27.01 -7.50
N SER A 54 28.26 26.22 -6.51
CA SER A 54 27.44 25.14 -5.95
C SER A 54 27.19 25.41 -4.47
N ALA A 55 26.00 25.09 -4.02
CA ALA A 55 25.53 25.29 -2.65
C ALA A 55 24.64 24.12 -2.19
N PHE A 56 24.30 24.15 -0.90
CA PHE A 56 23.33 23.24 -0.29
C PHE A 56 23.67 21.75 -0.31
N ASP A 57 24.94 21.37 -0.50
CA ASP A 57 25.41 19.97 -0.47
C ASP A 57 25.09 19.21 0.83
N ALA A 58 24.72 19.92 1.90
CA ALA A 58 24.37 19.38 3.21
C ALA A 58 22.85 19.30 3.47
N GLN A 59 22.01 19.77 2.55
CA GLN A 59 20.55 19.61 2.62
C GLN A 59 20.14 18.20 2.21
N ASN A 60 18.88 17.84 2.47
CA ASN A 60 18.31 16.66 1.85
C ASN A 60 18.29 16.84 0.31
N PRO A 61 18.38 15.74 -0.47
CA PRO A 61 18.31 15.82 -1.92
C PRO A 61 17.07 16.60 -2.37
N PHE A 62 17.23 17.47 -3.37
CA PHE A 62 16.15 18.21 -3.99
C PHE A 62 15.43 17.30 -4.98
N GLU A 63 14.16 17.02 -4.74
CA GLU A 63 13.30 16.36 -5.72
C GLU A 63 12.90 17.36 -6.82
N PHE A 64 13.40 17.14 -8.04
CA PHE A 64 13.10 18.01 -9.19
C PHE A 64 12.72 17.14 -10.39
N TYR A 65 11.55 17.38 -10.97
CA TYR A 65 10.93 16.48 -11.97
C TYR A 65 10.86 14.98 -11.53
N GLY A 66 10.84 14.72 -10.22
CA GLY A 66 10.81 13.37 -9.65
C GLY A 66 12.16 12.64 -9.68
N ASP A 67 13.26 13.39 -9.84
CA ASP A 67 14.62 12.91 -9.72
C ASP A 67 15.36 13.64 -8.57
N PRO A 68 15.87 12.93 -7.56
CA PRO A 68 16.55 13.56 -6.43
C PRO A 68 18.01 13.92 -6.74
N SER A 69 18.35 15.20 -6.57
CA SER A 69 19.72 15.72 -6.77
C SER A 69 20.32 16.29 -5.48
N THR A 70 21.62 16.08 -5.26
CA THR A 70 22.31 16.61 -4.07
C THR A 70 22.90 17.98 -4.36
N GLY A 71 22.59 18.95 -3.51
CA GLY A 71 23.04 20.32 -3.71
C GLY A 71 22.32 21.01 -4.87
N MET A 72 22.67 22.27 -5.11
CA MET A 72 22.15 23.08 -6.20
C MET A 72 23.28 23.95 -6.72
N SER A 73 23.45 23.98 -8.03
CA SER A 73 24.37 24.92 -8.68
C SER A 73 23.60 26.11 -9.22
N PHE A 74 24.26 27.26 -9.34
CA PHE A 74 23.65 28.49 -9.83
C PHE A 74 24.67 29.37 -10.55
N THR A 75 24.17 30.36 -11.29
CA THR A 75 24.96 31.24 -12.15
C THR A 75 24.64 32.71 -11.88
N ASP A 76 25.55 33.59 -12.31
CA ASP A 76 25.30 35.03 -12.39
C ASP A 76 24.14 35.38 -13.33
N ASP A 77 23.91 34.57 -14.36
CA ASP A 77 22.87 34.75 -15.37
C ASP A 77 21.44 34.41 -14.89
N GLY A 78 21.22 34.22 -13.59
CA GLY A 78 19.87 34.14 -13.01
C GLY A 78 19.15 32.81 -13.20
N PHE A 79 19.90 31.71 -13.25
CA PHE A 79 19.34 30.36 -13.18
C PHE A 79 20.14 29.44 -12.25
N ALA A 80 19.43 28.48 -11.66
CA ALA A 80 19.99 27.36 -10.93
C ALA A 80 19.84 26.05 -11.72
N TYR A 81 20.67 25.06 -11.44
CA TYR A 81 20.64 23.74 -12.07
C TYR A 81 21.19 22.66 -11.13
N PHE A 82 20.85 21.40 -11.41
CA PHE A 82 21.27 20.27 -10.58
C PHE A 82 22.31 19.37 -11.29
N ASP A 83 21.90 18.26 -11.92
CA ASP A 83 22.78 17.27 -12.55
C ASP A 83 23.13 17.63 -14.01
N SER A 84 23.50 18.90 -14.22
CA SER A 84 23.71 19.50 -15.54
C SER A 84 24.96 20.41 -15.56
N THR A 85 25.14 21.16 -16.64
CA THR A 85 26.17 22.20 -16.77
C THR A 85 25.52 23.52 -17.18
N PRO A 86 26.14 24.69 -16.93
CA PRO A 86 25.59 25.97 -17.37
C PRO A 86 25.63 26.16 -18.90
N GLY A 87 26.13 25.17 -19.65
CA GLY A 87 26.29 25.25 -21.09
C GLY A 87 27.49 26.10 -21.51
N GLY A 88 27.66 26.26 -22.84
CA GLY A 88 28.78 27.03 -23.41
C GLY A 88 28.53 28.54 -23.53
N SER A 89 27.26 28.95 -23.38
CA SER A 89 26.82 30.34 -23.51
C SER A 89 25.70 30.64 -22.48
N PRO A 90 25.96 30.55 -21.17
CA PRO A 90 24.95 30.76 -20.13
C PRO A 90 24.30 32.15 -20.22
N TRP A 91 24.98 33.18 -20.71
CA TRP A 91 24.43 34.53 -20.91
C TRP A 91 23.41 34.64 -22.07
N GLN A 92 23.12 33.55 -22.79
CA GLN A 92 22.20 33.53 -23.95
C GLN A 92 20.95 32.71 -23.65
N PRO A 93 19.90 33.34 -23.08
CA PRO A 93 18.66 32.62 -22.78
C PRO A 93 18.00 32.06 -24.04
N THR A 94 17.61 30.79 -23.97
CA THR A 94 16.90 30.07 -25.04
C THR A 94 15.52 29.61 -24.57
N LEU A 95 14.58 29.46 -25.51
CA LEU A 95 13.24 28.97 -25.18
C LEU A 95 13.31 27.56 -24.58
N LEU A 96 12.45 27.31 -23.60
CA LEU A 96 12.27 25.99 -22.98
C LEU A 96 11.03 25.28 -23.60
N PRO A 97 11.07 23.97 -23.85
CA PRO A 97 12.22 23.10 -23.61
C PRO A 97 13.27 23.10 -24.73
N THR A 98 14.52 22.77 -24.42
CA THR A 98 15.68 22.64 -25.30
C THR A 98 16.58 21.48 -24.88
N GLU A 99 16.91 20.55 -25.78
CA GLU A 99 17.84 19.42 -25.46
C GLU A 99 19.31 19.86 -25.24
N SER A 100 19.61 21.16 -25.32
CA SER A 100 20.97 21.71 -25.20
C SER A 100 21.15 22.42 -23.87
N ASP A 101 22.24 22.10 -23.16
CA ASP A 101 22.60 22.73 -21.89
C ASP A 101 22.47 24.28 -21.91
N PRO A 102 21.98 24.87 -20.80
CA PRO A 102 21.65 24.21 -19.53
C PRO A 102 20.29 23.48 -19.54
N ASN A 103 20.28 22.24 -19.04
CA ASN A 103 19.08 21.49 -18.66
C ASN A 103 19.01 21.33 -17.13
N ASP A 104 18.01 20.59 -16.61
CA ASP A 104 17.85 20.30 -15.18
C ASP A 104 17.83 21.58 -14.33
N MET A 105 17.06 22.58 -14.80
CA MET A 105 17.27 23.97 -14.44
C MET A 105 16.02 24.68 -13.93
N MET A 106 16.25 25.62 -13.02
CA MET A 106 15.31 26.63 -12.54
C MET A 106 15.76 28.01 -13.03
N ALA A 107 15.10 28.52 -14.07
CA ALA A 107 15.31 29.87 -14.58
C ALA A 107 14.43 30.86 -13.80
N VAL A 108 14.97 31.42 -12.72
CA VAL A 108 14.29 32.49 -11.97
C VAL A 108 14.29 33.79 -12.77
N HIS A 109 15.41 34.17 -13.38
CA HIS A 109 15.50 35.36 -14.20
C HIS A 109 16.63 35.19 -15.23
N TRP A 110 16.51 34.20 -16.10
CA TRP A 110 17.61 33.83 -17.00
C TRP A 110 17.87 34.93 -18.04
N THR A 111 18.93 35.71 -17.84
CA THR A 111 19.39 36.79 -18.73
C THR A 111 20.86 37.12 -18.47
N ASP A 112 21.50 37.88 -19.38
CA ASP A 112 22.93 38.25 -19.32
C ASP A 112 23.19 39.24 -18.16
N MET A 113 23.73 38.74 -17.06
CA MET A 113 23.89 39.48 -15.79
C MET A 113 25.31 39.39 -15.22
N GLU A 114 25.61 40.19 -14.21
CA GLU A 114 26.90 40.12 -13.49
C GLU A 114 26.65 40.23 -11.98
N ILE A 115 27.23 39.32 -11.19
CA ILE A 115 27.18 39.39 -9.72
C ILE A 115 28.25 40.38 -9.23
N VAL A 116 27.79 41.50 -8.68
CA VAL A 116 28.65 42.50 -8.04
C VAL A 116 28.43 42.47 -6.54
N TYR A 117 29.48 42.11 -5.80
CA TYR A 117 29.47 42.23 -4.35
C TYR A 117 29.72 43.68 -3.91
N ASP A 118 28.82 44.23 -3.10
CA ASP A 118 29.03 45.46 -2.35
C ASP A 118 28.55 45.32 -0.91
N PHE A 119 29.45 45.56 0.04
CA PHE A 119 29.16 45.39 1.46
C PHE A 119 28.21 46.47 2.01
N ASP A 120 28.29 47.70 1.52
CA ASP A 120 27.52 48.83 2.07
C ASP A 120 26.05 48.76 1.62
N THR A 121 25.79 48.25 0.41
CA THR A 121 24.43 48.04 -0.13
C THR A 121 23.93 46.60 0.00
N ASN A 122 24.74 45.68 0.55
CA ASN A 122 24.46 44.23 0.58
C ASN A 122 24.14 43.66 -0.82
N SER A 123 24.80 44.15 -1.87
CA SER A 123 24.60 43.62 -3.21
C SER A 123 25.39 42.32 -3.38
N GLY A 124 24.84 41.35 -4.11
CA GLY A 124 25.45 40.05 -4.36
C GLY A 124 24.51 38.88 -4.03
N VAL A 125 25.10 37.72 -3.70
CA VAL A 125 24.34 36.49 -3.43
C VAL A 125 24.39 36.11 -1.96
N SER A 126 23.22 35.83 -1.40
CA SER A 126 23.01 35.29 -0.06
C SER A 126 22.45 33.87 -0.15
N LEU A 127 22.88 32.99 0.77
CA LEU A 127 22.46 31.59 0.82
C LEU A 127 21.97 31.27 2.23
N ALA A 128 20.77 30.69 2.34
CA ALA A 128 20.20 30.28 3.62
C ALA A 128 19.52 28.91 3.56
N THR A 129 19.39 28.29 4.73
CA THR A 129 18.61 27.07 4.91
C THR A 129 17.74 27.18 6.16
N ALA A 130 16.51 26.69 6.13
CA ALA A 130 15.64 26.59 7.29
C ALA A 130 15.33 25.12 7.61
N GLY A 131 16.18 24.52 8.44
CA GLY A 131 16.14 23.07 8.65
C GLY A 131 16.76 22.31 7.47
N PRO A 132 16.47 21.00 7.34
CA PRO A 132 17.07 20.14 6.31
C PRO A 132 16.32 20.11 4.97
N GLU A 133 15.14 20.72 4.91
CA GLU A 133 14.22 20.61 3.76
C GLU A 133 14.00 21.91 2.99
N LEU A 134 14.53 23.05 3.44
CA LEU A 134 14.24 24.36 2.83
C LEU A 134 15.54 25.11 2.59
N SER A 135 15.75 25.46 1.33
CA SER A 135 16.87 26.28 0.87
C SER A 135 16.38 27.58 0.23
N ILE A 136 17.16 28.65 0.43
CA ILE A 136 16.91 29.96 -0.16
C ILE A 136 18.21 30.44 -0.81
N LEU A 137 18.13 30.69 -2.10
CA LEU A 137 19.15 31.35 -2.90
C LEU A 137 18.62 32.74 -3.26
N GLU A 138 19.24 33.78 -2.71
CA GLU A 138 18.83 35.17 -2.89
C GLU A 138 19.90 35.94 -3.66
N TYR A 139 19.46 36.77 -4.59
CA TYR A 139 20.28 37.71 -5.33
C TYR A 139 19.80 39.13 -5.07
N ASP A 140 20.68 39.97 -4.54
CA ASP A 140 20.43 41.38 -4.23
C ASP A 140 21.13 42.31 -5.23
N ASN A 141 20.37 43.23 -5.81
CA ASN A 141 20.79 44.27 -6.74
C ASN A 141 21.53 43.73 -7.98
N MET A 142 21.03 42.65 -8.57
CA MET A 142 21.59 42.09 -9.80
C MET A 142 21.46 43.06 -10.97
N THR A 143 22.51 43.20 -11.76
CA THR A 143 22.56 44.13 -12.88
C THR A 143 22.93 43.41 -14.18
N THR A 144 22.51 43.99 -15.30
CA THR A 144 22.85 43.46 -16.63
C THR A 144 24.34 43.59 -16.91
N TRP A 145 24.93 42.61 -17.57
CA TRP A 145 26.31 42.71 -18.02
C TRP A 145 26.51 43.80 -19.09
N PRO A 146 27.67 44.48 -19.09
CA PRO A 146 28.63 44.55 -17.99
C PRO A 146 28.09 45.45 -16.87
N ALA A 147 28.45 45.17 -15.63
CA ALA A 147 28.00 45.93 -14.48
C ALA A 147 28.29 47.43 -14.62
N GLY A 148 27.31 48.25 -14.24
CA GLY A 148 27.36 49.70 -14.38
C GLY A 148 27.16 50.22 -15.81
N SER A 149 26.84 49.34 -16.78
CA SER A 149 26.44 49.75 -18.13
C SER A 149 25.02 50.32 -18.21
N THR A 150 24.18 49.99 -17.23
CA THR A 150 22.80 50.46 -17.10
C THR A 150 22.51 50.91 -15.67
N ASP A 151 21.35 51.52 -15.46
CA ASP A 151 20.77 51.81 -14.16
C ASP A 151 19.77 50.73 -13.70
N ARG A 152 19.85 49.53 -14.31
CA ARG A 152 18.97 48.41 -14.00
C ARG A 152 19.49 47.65 -12.80
N SER A 153 18.61 47.39 -11.86
CA SER A 153 18.83 46.42 -10.78
C SER A 153 17.56 45.62 -10.51
N ILE A 154 17.72 44.41 -10.01
CA ILE A 154 16.61 43.55 -9.59
C ILE A 154 17.05 42.67 -8.43
N ASP A 155 16.13 42.45 -7.50
CA ASP A 155 16.29 41.44 -6.46
C ASP A 155 15.40 40.24 -6.82
N PHE A 156 15.95 39.04 -6.72
CA PHE A 156 15.20 37.82 -6.95
C PHE A 156 15.73 36.65 -6.13
N GLU A 157 14.84 35.71 -5.81
CA GLU A 157 15.20 34.53 -5.04
C GLU A 157 14.56 33.25 -5.58
N ILE A 158 15.22 32.13 -5.30
CA ILE A 158 14.67 30.79 -5.40
C ILE A 158 14.51 30.26 -3.97
N ILE A 159 13.27 29.96 -3.59
CA ILE A 159 12.97 29.15 -2.41
C ILE A 159 12.62 27.75 -2.89
N SER A 160 13.33 26.74 -2.39
CA SER A 160 13.13 25.35 -2.81
C SER A 160 13.04 24.43 -1.61
N PHE A 161 12.02 23.58 -1.64
CA PHE A 161 11.87 22.45 -0.73
C PHE A 161 12.57 21.21 -1.28
N SER A 162 13.17 20.41 -0.40
CA SER A 162 13.83 19.15 -0.78
C SER A 162 12.85 18.04 -1.15
N THR A 163 11.59 18.12 -0.70
CA THR A 163 10.59 17.06 -0.87
C THR A 163 9.39 17.52 -1.69
N ILE A 164 8.84 16.63 -2.52
CA ILE A 164 7.53 16.81 -3.16
C ILE A 164 6.42 16.78 -2.09
N ASP A 165 5.60 17.83 -2.02
CA ASP A 165 4.41 17.91 -1.17
C ASP A 165 3.16 17.82 -2.05
N PRO A 166 2.39 16.72 -1.99
CA PRO A 166 1.14 16.58 -2.75
C PRO A 166 0.08 17.66 -2.50
N ASN A 167 0.25 18.50 -1.48
CA ASN A 167 -0.66 19.60 -1.13
C ASN A 167 0.04 20.96 -1.09
N GLY A 168 1.22 21.09 -1.68
CA GLY A 168 2.02 22.29 -1.67
C GLY A 168 2.75 22.49 -3.00
N TRP A 169 3.51 23.58 -3.09
CA TRP A 169 4.44 23.82 -4.19
C TRP A 169 5.86 23.42 -3.74
N GLU A 170 6.68 22.94 -4.66
CA GLU A 170 8.05 22.47 -4.37
C GLU A 170 9.06 23.60 -4.37
N PHE A 171 8.90 24.58 -5.26
CA PHE A 171 9.75 25.75 -5.28
C PHE A 171 9.01 26.99 -5.75
N ALA A 172 9.57 28.15 -5.45
CA ALA A 172 9.00 29.42 -5.84
C ALA A 172 10.09 30.43 -6.23
N TYR A 173 9.70 31.31 -7.13
CA TYR A 173 10.45 32.49 -7.50
C TYR A 173 9.79 33.71 -6.88
N ALA A 174 10.57 34.61 -6.31
CA ALA A 174 10.06 35.89 -5.84
C ALA A 174 10.98 37.03 -6.25
N TYR A 175 10.40 38.21 -6.43
CA TYR A 175 11.10 39.39 -6.93
C TYR A 175 10.77 40.62 -6.09
N SER A 176 11.76 41.51 -5.96
CA SER A 176 11.59 42.83 -5.35
C SER A 176 12.55 43.83 -5.97
N ASN A 177 12.40 45.11 -5.61
CA ASN A 177 13.28 46.21 -5.98
C ASN A 177 13.69 46.20 -7.47
N VAL A 178 12.71 46.03 -8.36
CA VAL A 178 12.92 46.08 -9.81
C VAL A 178 13.10 47.53 -10.24
N GLU A 179 14.35 47.95 -10.43
CA GLU A 179 14.72 49.31 -10.83
C GLU A 179 15.21 49.38 -12.28
N GLY A 180 15.05 50.56 -12.90
CA GLY A 180 15.45 50.82 -14.29
C GLY A 180 14.46 50.32 -15.36
N ASP A 181 14.79 50.56 -16.64
CA ASP A 181 13.97 50.14 -17.78
C ASP A 181 14.44 48.80 -18.36
N TRP A 182 13.76 47.72 -17.99
CA TRP A 182 14.04 46.36 -18.47
C TRP A 182 13.45 46.04 -19.85
N SER A 183 12.79 46.99 -20.51
CA SER A 183 12.17 46.76 -21.83
C SER A 183 13.20 46.31 -22.87
N GLY A 184 12.88 45.25 -23.59
CA GLY A 184 13.70 44.67 -24.65
C GLY A 184 14.90 43.87 -24.18
N VAL A 185 15.04 43.60 -22.86
CA VAL A 185 16.05 42.68 -22.33
C VAL A 185 15.57 41.25 -22.58
N PRO A 186 16.31 40.44 -23.37
CA PRO A 186 15.98 39.04 -23.57
C PRO A 186 16.12 38.26 -22.27
N GLY A 187 15.10 37.52 -21.89
CA GLY A 187 15.19 36.60 -20.77
C GLY A 187 14.17 35.48 -20.82
N VAL A 188 14.32 34.53 -19.89
CA VAL A 188 13.44 33.38 -19.70
C VAL A 188 13.16 33.19 -18.21
N VAL A 189 11.91 32.88 -17.88
CA VAL A 189 11.49 32.46 -16.55
C VAL A 189 10.76 31.14 -16.69
N GLY A 190 11.18 30.12 -15.93
CA GLY A 190 10.58 28.80 -15.99
C GLY A 190 11.43 27.72 -15.32
N ALA A 191 11.09 26.47 -15.61
CA ALA A 191 11.84 25.30 -15.17
C ALA A 191 11.87 24.25 -16.30
N GLU A 192 12.92 23.45 -16.35
CA GLU A 192 13.13 22.41 -17.38
C GLU A 192 13.78 21.16 -16.78
N ASN A 193 13.36 20.00 -17.27
CA ASN A 193 13.83 18.69 -16.83
C ASN A 193 15.28 18.36 -17.27
N GLU A 194 15.85 17.26 -16.75
CA GLU A 194 17.24 16.84 -17.00
C GLU A 194 17.58 16.68 -18.49
N THR A 195 16.62 16.21 -19.29
CA THR A 195 16.84 15.89 -20.71
C THR A 195 16.50 17.03 -21.66
N GLY A 196 15.97 18.15 -21.17
CA GLY A 196 15.56 19.27 -22.03
C GLY A 196 14.37 18.95 -22.94
N THR A 197 13.50 18.03 -22.51
CA THR A 197 12.34 17.55 -23.26
C THR A 197 11.00 17.98 -22.68
N ALA A 198 10.99 18.38 -21.41
CA ALA A 198 9.82 18.87 -20.71
C ALA A 198 10.18 20.13 -19.91
N ALA A 199 9.33 21.15 -20.01
CA ALA A 199 9.54 22.40 -19.33
C ALA A 199 8.22 23.10 -19.03
N THR A 200 8.27 23.94 -18.00
CA THR A 200 7.22 24.88 -17.65
C THR A 200 7.77 26.29 -17.81
N GLN A 201 7.57 26.87 -18.99
CA GLN A 201 8.01 28.23 -19.31
C GLN A 201 6.90 29.25 -19.00
N VAL A 202 7.19 30.21 -18.11
CA VAL A 202 6.26 31.27 -17.69
C VAL A 202 6.42 32.50 -18.57
N TYR A 203 7.66 32.97 -18.74
CA TYR A 203 7.99 34.12 -19.57
C TYR A 203 9.17 33.81 -20.50
N ALA A 204 9.14 34.40 -21.69
CA ALA A 204 10.27 34.37 -22.61
C ALA A 204 10.27 35.59 -23.54
N GLY A 205 11.47 36.02 -23.94
CA GLY A 205 11.65 37.21 -24.76
C GLY A 205 11.84 38.44 -23.89
N ASP A 206 10.95 39.41 -23.97
CA ASP A 206 11.06 40.66 -23.18
C ASP A 206 10.53 40.45 -21.75
N VAL A 207 11.40 39.99 -20.85
CA VAL A 207 11.03 39.73 -19.45
C VAL A 207 10.77 41.01 -18.66
N GLY A 208 11.28 42.16 -19.10
CA GLY A 208 11.00 43.44 -18.48
C GLY A 208 9.53 43.86 -18.56
N ALA A 209 8.79 43.35 -19.55
CA ALA A 209 7.36 43.57 -19.69
C ALA A 209 6.49 42.72 -18.73
N ALA A 210 7.09 41.79 -17.98
CA ALA A 210 6.36 40.83 -17.15
C ALA A 210 5.78 41.42 -15.86
N GLY A 211 6.21 42.62 -15.44
CA GLY A 211 5.73 43.25 -14.20
C GLY A 211 6.16 42.48 -12.95
N LEU A 212 7.47 42.29 -12.81
CA LEU A 212 8.06 41.42 -11.79
C LEU A 212 7.98 41.97 -10.36
N GLU A 213 7.84 43.27 -10.15
CA GLU A 213 7.85 43.89 -8.82
C GLU A 213 6.82 43.24 -7.87
N GLY A 214 7.30 42.59 -6.79
CA GLY A 214 6.48 41.92 -5.78
C GLY A 214 5.77 40.64 -6.27
N LEU A 215 6.10 40.15 -7.46
CA LEU A 215 5.57 38.91 -8.00
C LEU A 215 6.17 37.72 -7.25
N VAL A 216 5.32 36.72 -7.00
CA VAL A 216 5.75 35.38 -6.59
C VAL A 216 5.15 34.37 -7.55
N LEU A 217 5.95 33.42 -8.01
CA LEU A 217 5.55 32.32 -8.86
C LEU A 217 5.85 31.01 -8.12
N CYS A 218 4.82 30.23 -7.81
CA CYS A 218 4.94 28.97 -7.11
C CYS A 218 4.76 27.80 -8.08
N PHE A 219 5.70 26.86 -8.08
CA PHE A 219 5.75 25.71 -8.97
C PHE A 219 5.36 24.45 -8.19
N ASP A 220 4.26 23.84 -8.60
CA ASP A 220 3.68 22.63 -7.99
C ASP A 220 3.85 21.45 -8.95
N TYR A 221 4.51 20.39 -8.49
CA TYR A 221 4.85 19.22 -9.26
C TYR A 221 3.65 18.28 -9.41
N GLU A 222 3.06 18.31 -10.60
CA GLU A 222 2.04 17.35 -10.99
C GLU A 222 2.71 16.08 -11.52
N GLY A 223 2.86 15.10 -10.63
CA GLY A 223 3.35 13.77 -10.98
C GLY A 223 2.49 13.10 -12.08
N PRO A 224 3.05 12.13 -12.82
CA PRO A 224 2.33 11.45 -13.89
C PRO A 224 1.06 10.76 -13.35
N THR A 225 -0.08 11.01 -13.99
CA THR A 225 -1.33 10.32 -13.65
C THR A 225 -1.43 9.02 -14.44
N PHE A 226 -1.79 7.94 -13.76
CA PHE A 226 -2.04 6.64 -14.38
C PHE A 226 -3.50 6.26 -14.19
N ALA A 227 -4.04 5.50 -15.14
CA ALA A 227 -5.36 4.92 -14.97
C ALA A 227 -5.34 3.92 -13.80
N ASP A 228 -6.35 4.00 -12.93
CA ASP A 228 -6.50 3.08 -11.80
C ASP A 228 -6.41 1.62 -12.27
N VAL A 229 -5.51 0.86 -11.63
CA VAL A 229 -5.44 -0.59 -11.82
C VAL A 229 -6.32 -1.24 -10.76
N GLN A 230 -7.47 -1.77 -11.18
CA GLN A 230 -8.26 -2.63 -10.29
C GLN A 230 -7.61 -3.99 -10.14
N ILE A 231 -7.11 -4.27 -8.94
CA ILE A 231 -6.68 -5.59 -8.52
C ILE A 231 -7.84 -6.24 -7.77
N THR A 232 -8.36 -7.36 -8.30
CA THR A 232 -9.38 -8.15 -7.62
C THR A 232 -8.75 -9.41 -7.03
N TYR A 233 -9.13 -9.74 -5.79
CA TYR A 233 -8.75 -10.97 -5.13
C TYR A 233 -9.99 -11.69 -4.61
N SER A 234 -9.91 -13.01 -4.52
CA SER A 234 -10.91 -13.84 -3.87
C SER A 234 -10.21 -14.86 -3.00
N ALA A 235 -10.82 -15.20 -1.86
CA ALA A 235 -10.39 -16.30 -1.02
C ALA A 235 -11.59 -17.17 -0.66
N SER A 236 -11.39 -18.48 -0.60
CA SER A 236 -12.33 -19.41 0.00
C SER A 236 -11.87 -19.72 1.42
N VAL A 237 -12.79 -19.66 2.36
CA VAL A 237 -12.58 -20.15 3.73
C VAL A 237 -13.16 -21.56 3.80
N ASP A 238 -12.37 -22.52 4.28
CA ASP A 238 -12.85 -23.88 4.50
C ASP A 238 -13.90 -23.93 5.63
N LYS A 239 -14.88 -24.83 5.47
CA LYS A 239 -16.04 -24.99 6.36
C LYS A 239 -15.72 -25.36 7.81
N THR A 240 -14.45 -25.54 8.16
CA THR A 240 -14.01 -25.99 9.48
C THR A 240 -13.84 -24.86 10.50
N LEU A 241 -14.15 -23.61 10.14
CA LEU A 241 -14.03 -22.46 11.05
C LEU A 241 -15.34 -22.17 11.82
N LEU A 242 -15.16 -22.08 13.14
CA LEU A 242 -16.08 -21.84 14.26
C LEU A 242 -17.38 -21.09 13.94
N ASP A 243 -18.47 -21.56 14.56
CA ASP A 243 -19.74 -20.83 14.72
C ASP A 243 -19.48 -19.41 15.24
N GLY A 244 -19.98 -18.40 14.52
CA GLY A 244 -19.93 -17.00 14.95
C GLY A 244 -18.55 -16.34 14.89
N ALA A 245 -17.53 -16.99 14.33
CA ALA A 245 -16.24 -16.35 14.11
C ALA A 245 -16.34 -15.25 13.05
N GLU A 246 -15.68 -14.13 13.33
CA GLU A 246 -15.40 -13.10 12.33
C GLU A 246 -14.06 -13.41 11.66
N LEU A 247 -14.09 -13.55 10.34
CA LEU A 247 -12.91 -13.78 9.53
C LEU A 247 -12.63 -12.55 8.69
N THR A 248 -11.51 -11.91 8.93
CA THR A 248 -11.04 -10.76 8.13
C THR A 248 -10.02 -11.25 7.11
N ASN A 249 -10.37 -11.14 5.83
CA ASN A 249 -9.41 -11.31 4.75
C ASN A 249 -8.91 -9.93 4.31
N GLY A 250 -7.60 -9.73 4.32
CA GLY A 250 -6.95 -8.49 3.94
C GLY A 250 -5.99 -8.71 2.78
N ALA A 251 -6.07 -7.85 1.76
CA ALA A 251 -5.05 -7.70 0.75
C ALA A 251 -4.28 -6.40 1.01
N ILE A 252 -2.95 -6.50 0.97
CA ILE A 252 -2.04 -5.36 1.05
C ILE A 252 -1.33 -5.31 -0.30
N SER A 253 -1.49 -4.20 -1.01
CA SER A 253 -0.69 -3.88 -2.18
C SER A 253 0.48 -3.02 -1.74
N SER A 254 1.70 -3.48 -1.99
CA SER A 254 2.92 -2.72 -1.74
C SER A 254 3.67 -2.53 -3.04
N VAL A 255 4.37 -1.40 -3.15
CA VAL A 255 5.25 -1.06 -4.27
C VAL A 255 6.65 -0.78 -3.74
N SER A 256 7.67 -1.10 -4.52
CA SER A 256 9.07 -0.99 -4.11
C SER A 256 9.70 0.38 -4.35
N ASN A 257 8.91 1.40 -4.74
CA ASN A 257 9.41 2.76 -4.92
C ASN A 257 9.56 3.46 -3.56
N LEU A 258 10.51 4.39 -3.48
CA LEU A 258 10.89 5.07 -2.23
C LEU A 258 9.73 5.85 -1.58
N PHE A 259 8.72 6.23 -2.37
CA PHE A 259 7.52 6.99 -1.97
C PHE A 259 6.21 6.19 -2.07
N GLY A 260 6.31 4.87 -2.25
CA GLY A 260 5.15 4.00 -2.31
C GLY A 260 4.46 3.83 -0.97
N ALA A 261 3.17 4.16 -0.89
CA ALA A 261 2.35 3.82 0.26
C ALA A 261 1.70 2.44 0.07
N ASP A 262 1.63 1.68 1.17
CA ASP A 262 0.87 0.42 1.19
C ASP A 262 -0.63 0.73 1.14
N GLU A 263 -1.32 0.11 0.18
CA GLU A 263 -2.78 0.19 0.08
C GLU A 263 -3.39 -1.08 0.64
N THR A 264 -4.30 -0.92 1.61
CA THR A 264 -4.94 -2.05 2.30
C THR A 264 -6.42 -2.09 1.99
N SER A 265 -6.89 -3.27 1.57
CA SER A 265 -8.31 -3.56 1.42
C SER A 265 -8.67 -4.81 2.22
N ALA A 266 -9.68 -4.73 3.08
CA ALA A 266 -10.10 -5.85 3.90
C ALA A 266 -11.62 -6.05 3.85
N VAL A 267 -12.02 -7.32 3.90
CA VAL A 267 -13.42 -7.73 4.02
C VAL A 267 -13.54 -8.68 5.22
N THR A 268 -14.48 -8.37 6.12
CA THR A 268 -14.84 -9.25 7.23
C THR A 268 -16.10 -10.04 6.87
N VAL A 269 -16.07 -11.35 7.06
CA VAL A 269 -17.20 -12.25 6.93
C VAL A 269 -17.48 -12.87 8.28
N THR A 270 -18.74 -12.80 8.74
CA THR A 270 -19.21 -13.54 9.91
C THR A 270 -19.66 -14.92 9.47
N VAL A 271 -19.12 -15.97 10.09
CA VAL A 271 -19.62 -17.33 9.89
C VAL A 271 -21.03 -17.42 10.52
N PRO A 272 -22.08 -17.76 9.75
CA PRO A 272 -23.44 -17.83 10.29
C PRO A 272 -23.52 -18.89 11.40
N VAL A 273 -24.10 -18.50 12.54
CA VAL A 273 -24.36 -19.40 13.67
C VAL A 273 -25.39 -20.46 13.24
N LEU A 274 -25.03 -21.74 13.35
CA LEU A 274 -26.01 -22.82 13.17
C LEU A 274 -26.95 -22.87 14.38
N GLU A 275 -28.17 -22.33 14.25
CA GLU A 275 -29.21 -22.49 15.28
C GLU A 275 -29.49 -24.00 15.52
N GLY A 276 -29.16 -24.50 16.72
CA GLY A 276 -29.32 -25.92 17.11
C GLY A 276 -28.00 -26.69 17.30
N GLY A 277 -26.87 -26.05 17.01
CA GLY A 277 -25.54 -26.62 17.14
C GLY A 277 -25.20 -27.66 16.07
N LEU A 278 -23.91 -27.97 15.93
CA LEU A 278 -23.35 -28.91 14.93
C LEU A 278 -24.05 -30.29 14.98
N ALA A 279 -24.35 -30.76 16.19
CA ALA A 279 -25.08 -32.02 16.40
C ALA A 279 -26.54 -31.95 15.90
N GLY A 280 -27.24 -30.85 16.16
CA GLY A 280 -28.66 -30.71 15.79
C GLY A 280 -28.85 -30.64 14.29
N VAL A 281 -28.10 -29.79 13.58
CA VAL A 281 -28.33 -29.56 12.15
C VAL A 281 -27.92 -30.77 11.30
N LEU A 282 -26.78 -31.40 11.60
CA LEU A 282 -26.25 -32.48 10.76
C LEU A 282 -26.83 -33.84 11.12
N ILE A 283 -27.03 -34.16 12.41
CA ILE A 283 -27.59 -35.46 12.79
C ILE A 283 -29.09 -35.51 12.49
N ASP A 284 -29.85 -34.43 12.73
CA ASP A 284 -31.28 -34.42 12.38
C ASP A 284 -31.48 -34.48 10.86
N GLY A 285 -30.59 -33.84 10.09
CA GLY A 285 -30.56 -33.95 8.62
C GLY A 285 -30.33 -35.40 8.16
N ALA A 286 -29.25 -36.03 8.63
CA ALA A 286 -28.91 -37.41 8.31
C ALA A 286 -30.01 -38.40 8.75
N MET A 287 -30.60 -38.19 9.93
CA MET A 287 -31.73 -38.99 10.42
C MET A 287 -32.97 -38.79 9.54
N GLY A 288 -33.28 -37.55 9.15
CA GLY A 288 -34.40 -37.23 8.26
C GLY A 288 -34.27 -37.94 6.92
N THR A 289 -33.11 -37.85 6.28
CA THR A 289 -32.83 -38.55 5.03
C THR A 289 -32.90 -40.07 5.19
N ALA A 290 -32.37 -40.64 6.27
CA ALA A 290 -32.48 -42.08 6.52
C ALA A 290 -33.94 -42.55 6.62
N VAL A 291 -34.83 -41.76 7.25
CA VAL A 291 -36.27 -42.07 7.31
C VAL A 291 -36.93 -41.98 5.93
N GLU A 292 -36.60 -40.97 5.13
CA GLU A 292 -37.12 -40.84 3.77
C GLU A 292 -36.70 -42.03 2.90
N LEU A 293 -35.44 -42.44 2.98
CA LEU A 293 -34.91 -43.60 2.26
C LEU A 293 -35.61 -44.91 2.66
N VAL A 294 -35.93 -45.09 3.95
CA VAL A 294 -36.75 -46.22 4.42
C VAL A 294 -38.13 -46.23 3.75
N GLY A 295 -38.74 -45.05 3.55
CA GLY A 295 -40.03 -44.92 2.88
C GLY A 295 -40.01 -45.21 1.37
N LEU A 296 -38.84 -45.06 0.73
CA LEU A 296 -38.64 -45.30 -0.71
C LEU A 296 -38.25 -46.75 -1.03
N SER A 297 -37.66 -47.46 -0.08
CA SER A 297 -37.23 -48.84 -0.27
C SER A 297 -38.41 -49.82 -0.27
N THR A 298 -38.34 -50.83 -1.15
CA THR A 298 -39.29 -51.96 -1.17
C THR A 298 -38.63 -53.30 -0.77
N ASP A 299 -37.30 -53.30 -0.60
CA ASP A 299 -36.54 -54.48 -0.17
C ASP A 299 -36.47 -54.56 1.36
N ARG A 300 -36.86 -55.71 1.91
CA ARG A 300 -36.94 -55.89 3.38
C ARG A 300 -35.59 -55.84 4.07
N MET A 301 -34.51 -56.22 3.38
CA MET A 301 -33.16 -56.19 3.95
C MET A 301 -32.58 -54.78 3.89
N GLU A 302 -32.77 -54.06 2.79
CA GLU A 302 -32.43 -52.64 2.64
C GLU A 302 -33.12 -51.80 3.73
N ILE A 303 -34.43 -51.97 3.93
CA ILE A 303 -35.19 -51.33 5.02
C ILE A 303 -34.58 -51.64 6.39
N ARG A 304 -34.16 -52.89 6.62
CA ARG A 304 -33.59 -53.30 7.91
C ARG A 304 -32.26 -52.59 8.18
N TYR A 305 -31.41 -52.47 7.16
CA TYR A 305 -30.13 -51.78 7.26
C TYR A 305 -30.32 -50.28 7.48
N LEU A 306 -31.19 -49.64 6.70
CA LEU A 306 -31.50 -48.22 6.86
C LEU A 306 -32.10 -47.90 8.23
N PHE A 307 -32.97 -48.77 8.76
CA PHE A 307 -33.50 -48.61 10.11
C PHE A 307 -32.42 -48.75 11.18
N GLN A 308 -31.47 -49.66 11.00
CA GLN A 308 -30.36 -49.82 11.94
C GLN A 308 -29.41 -48.62 11.89
N ALA A 309 -29.15 -48.08 10.69
CA ALA A 309 -28.39 -46.84 10.52
C ALA A 309 -29.07 -45.66 11.21
N TRP A 310 -30.37 -45.48 10.98
CA TRP A 310 -31.18 -44.46 11.66
C TRP A 310 -31.11 -44.61 13.19
N PHE A 311 -31.20 -45.84 13.71
CA PHE A 311 -31.12 -46.09 15.14
C PHE A 311 -29.75 -45.71 15.71
N ASP A 312 -28.66 -46.01 15.01
CA ASP A 312 -27.32 -45.61 15.44
C ASP A 312 -27.14 -44.09 15.46
N LEU A 313 -27.65 -43.37 14.45
CA LEU A 313 -27.68 -41.90 14.42
C LEU A 313 -28.53 -41.30 15.54
N TRP A 314 -29.69 -41.88 15.81
CA TRP A 314 -30.55 -41.44 16.91
C TRP A 314 -29.87 -41.63 18.27
N VAL A 315 -29.07 -42.68 18.45
CA VAL A 315 -28.30 -42.87 19.68
C VAL A 315 -27.11 -41.91 19.77
N SER A 316 -26.51 -41.51 18.65
CA SER A 316 -25.40 -40.55 18.64
C SER A 316 -25.85 -39.12 18.94
N SER A 317 -27.12 -38.76 18.68
CA SER A 317 -27.69 -37.44 19.02
C SER A 317 -28.05 -37.25 20.51
N TYR A 318 -27.88 -38.28 21.35
CA TYR A 318 -28.21 -38.16 22.76
C TYR A 318 -27.39 -37.07 23.44
N SER A 319 -28.06 -36.11 24.07
CA SER A 319 -27.44 -34.95 24.73
C SER A 319 -26.30 -35.29 25.69
N ARG A 320 -26.31 -36.46 26.34
CA ARG A 320 -25.22 -36.92 27.21
C ARG A 320 -23.88 -37.17 26.51
N LEU A 321 -23.86 -37.25 25.17
CA LEU A 321 -22.66 -37.42 24.36
C LEU A 321 -22.06 -36.08 23.93
N TRP A 322 -22.80 -34.99 24.16
CA TRP A 322 -22.47 -33.63 23.75
C TRP A 322 -22.39 -32.72 24.98
N ILE A 323 -21.62 -31.64 24.89
CA ILE A 323 -21.56 -30.56 25.90
C ILE A 323 -22.57 -29.46 25.50
N GLU A 324 -22.96 -28.61 26.46
CA GLU A 324 -23.90 -27.49 26.31
C GLU A 324 -23.84 -26.83 24.92
N ASP A 325 -25.03 -26.62 24.35
CA ASP A 325 -25.32 -26.12 22.99
C ASP A 325 -25.02 -27.06 21.81
N GLY A 326 -24.55 -28.29 22.03
CA GLY A 326 -24.44 -29.30 20.97
C GLY A 326 -23.24 -29.11 20.02
N ASN A 327 -22.31 -28.24 20.41
CA ASN A 327 -21.16 -27.83 19.59
C ASN A 327 -19.84 -28.53 19.94
N ALA A 328 -19.83 -29.35 20.99
CA ALA A 328 -18.66 -30.15 21.36
C ALA A 328 -19.09 -31.49 21.97
N LEU A 329 -18.20 -32.48 21.90
CA LEU A 329 -18.42 -33.81 22.47
C LEU A 329 -18.03 -33.86 23.96
N ASP A 330 -18.82 -34.56 24.80
CA ASP A 330 -18.47 -34.79 26.21
C ASP A 330 -17.21 -35.65 26.29
N TYR A 331 -16.17 -35.19 26.97
CA TYR A 331 -14.87 -35.87 27.04
C TYR A 331 -14.92 -37.32 27.57
N ARG A 332 -15.97 -37.72 28.31
CA ARG A 332 -16.12 -39.07 28.88
C ARG A 332 -16.84 -40.03 27.95
N PHE A 333 -17.72 -39.51 27.10
CA PHE A 333 -18.65 -40.33 26.32
C PHE A 333 -18.65 -40.02 24.82
N GLY A 334 -18.02 -38.92 24.41
CA GLY A 334 -17.97 -38.37 23.06
C GLY A 334 -17.46 -39.34 22.01
N GLY A 335 -16.46 -40.16 22.35
CA GLY A 335 -15.94 -41.23 21.47
C GLY A 335 -17.02 -42.19 20.97
N ARG A 336 -18.14 -42.33 21.69
CA ARG A 336 -19.27 -43.17 21.27
C ARG A 336 -20.01 -42.63 20.05
N VAL A 337 -19.90 -41.34 19.73
CA VAL A 337 -20.51 -40.74 18.54
C VAL A 337 -19.87 -41.35 17.28
N PHE A 338 -18.54 -41.35 17.19
CA PHE A 338 -17.79 -41.97 16.09
C PHE A 338 -18.11 -43.46 15.93
N VAL A 339 -18.19 -44.21 17.03
CA VAL A 339 -18.56 -45.65 16.97
C VAL A 339 -19.96 -45.84 16.38
N ARG A 340 -20.90 -44.96 16.71
CA ARG A 340 -22.26 -45.01 16.18
C ARG A 340 -22.31 -44.58 14.71
N HIS A 341 -21.59 -43.53 14.34
CA HIS A 341 -21.53 -43.07 12.95
C HIS A 341 -20.87 -44.11 12.04
N ALA A 342 -19.75 -44.72 12.44
CA ALA A 342 -19.12 -45.82 11.69
C ALA A 342 -20.06 -47.02 11.51
N SER A 343 -20.82 -47.38 12.56
CA SER A 343 -21.85 -48.41 12.50
C SER A 343 -22.97 -48.02 11.54
N ALA A 344 -23.45 -46.78 11.58
CA ALA A 344 -24.48 -46.26 10.68
C ALA A 344 -24.02 -46.32 9.22
N VAL A 345 -22.82 -45.82 8.91
CA VAL A 345 -22.22 -45.88 7.57
C VAL A 345 -22.06 -47.33 7.09
N THR A 346 -21.64 -48.25 7.97
CA THR A 346 -21.56 -49.68 7.63
C THR A 346 -22.92 -50.23 7.20
N HIS A 347 -24.00 -49.90 7.91
CA HIS A 347 -25.34 -50.32 7.53
C HIS A 347 -25.82 -49.63 6.24
N MET A 348 -25.49 -48.35 6.03
CA MET A 348 -25.82 -47.63 4.80
C MET A 348 -25.15 -48.24 3.56
N LEU A 349 -23.86 -48.59 3.64
CA LEU A 349 -23.15 -49.28 2.56
C LEU A 349 -23.77 -50.66 2.27
N GLN A 350 -24.22 -51.38 3.30
CA GLN A 350 -24.93 -52.65 3.14
C GLN A 350 -26.30 -52.48 2.47
N ALA A 351 -26.98 -51.35 2.68
CA ALA A 351 -28.21 -50.99 2.00
C ALA A 351 -27.94 -50.63 0.53
N GLU A 352 -26.94 -49.79 0.25
CA GLU A 352 -26.55 -49.38 -1.10
C GLU A 352 -26.19 -50.58 -1.99
N ALA A 353 -25.48 -51.56 -1.45
CA ALA A 353 -25.12 -52.80 -2.16
C ALA A 353 -26.31 -53.68 -2.57
N ARG A 354 -27.55 -53.35 -2.16
CA ARG A 354 -28.77 -54.06 -2.56
C ARG A 354 -29.40 -53.53 -3.86
N GLU A 355 -28.81 -52.50 -4.49
CA GLU A 355 -29.27 -51.91 -5.77
C GLU A 355 -30.76 -51.49 -5.74
N GLY A 356 -31.21 -50.91 -4.62
CA GLY A 356 -32.56 -50.38 -4.46
C GLY A 356 -32.68 -48.90 -4.82
N ASN A 357 -33.93 -48.39 -4.89
CA ASN A 357 -34.21 -46.99 -5.18
C ASN A 357 -33.65 -46.00 -4.14
N ALA A 358 -33.19 -46.50 -2.97
CA ALA A 358 -32.57 -45.66 -1.95
C ALA A 358 -31.07 -45.41 -2.19
N ALA A 359 -30.42 -46.13 -3.13
CA ALA A 359 -28.99 -46.01 -3.37
C ALA A 359 -28.55 -44.57 -3.71
N ASP A 360 -29.34 -43.85 -4.53
CA ASP A 360 -29.00 -42.51 -5.02
C ASP A 360 -28.90 -41.42 -3.93
N GLY A 361 -29.41 -41.69 -2.71
CA GLY A 361 -29.34 -40.75 -1.58
C GLY A 361 -28.36 -41.15 -0.46
N ILE A 362 -27.89 -42.41 -0.45
CA ILE A 362 -27.07 -42.93 0.65
C ILE A 362 -25.68 -42.28 0.66
N GLY A 363 -25.03 -42.14 -0.49
CA GLY A 363 -23.69 -41.55 -0.59
C GLY A 363 -23.62 -40.14 0.02
N GLY A 364 -24.63 -39.31 -0.24
CA GLY A 364 -24.68 -37.95 0.32
C GLY A 364 -24.76 -37.92 1.85
N VAL A 365 -25.44 -38.89 2.47
CA VAL A 365 -25.52 -39.00 3.94
C VAL A 365 -24.19 -39.49 4.52
N ILE A 366 -23.54 -40.45 3.85
CA ILE A 366 -22.22 -40.94 4.25
C ILE A 366 -21.20 -39.79 4.22
N ASP A 367 -21.17 -39.00 3.14
CA ASP A 367 -20.26 -37.86 3.01
C ASP A 367 -20.50 -36.82 4.11
N GLN A 368 -21.75 -36.54 4.47
CA GLN A 368 -22.07 -35.62 5.56
C GLN A 368 -21.52 -36.11 6.91
N LEU A 369 -21.68 -37.39 7.23
CA LEU A 369 -21.20 -37.97 8.49
C LEU A 369 -19.68 -38.00 8.57
N VAL A 370 -19.02 -38.39 7.48
CA VAL A 370 -17.55 -38.40 7.38
C VAL A 370 -16.99 -36.99 7.60
N ASN A 371 -17.57 -35.98 6.94
CA ASN A 371 -17.10 -34.60 7.08
C ASN A 371 -17.33 -34.05 8.49
N LEU A 372 -18.47 -34.38 9.12
CA LEU A 372 -18.76 -34.02 10.51
C LEU A 372 -17.72 -34.61 11.47
N ASP A 373 -17.46 -35.91 11.36
CA ASP A 373 -16.53 -36.60 12.25
C ASP A 373 -15.08 -36.12 12.04
N GLY A 374 -14.68 -35.84 10.80
CA GLY A 374 -13.40 -35.20 10.50
C GLY A 374 -13.24 -33.86 11.19
N ALA A 375 -14.23 -32.96 11.06
CA ALA A 375 -14.21 -31.66 11.69
C ALA A 375 -14.14 -31.74 13.22
N LEU A 376 -14.88 -32.67 13.84
CA LEU A 376 -14.85 -32.88 15.30
C LEU A 376 -13.47 -33.34 15.78
N ALA A 377 -12.80 -34.22 15.04
CA ALA A 377 -11.47 -34.72 15.38
C ALA A 377 -10.40 -33.63 15.23
N GLU A 378 -10.41 -32.88 14.12
CA GLU A 378 -9.48 -31.78 13.88
C GLU A 378 -9.61 -30.66 14.90
N LEU A 379 -10.85 -30.26 15.24
CA LEU A 379 -11.11 -29.24 16.24
C LEU A 379 -10.54 -29.64 17.61
N GLN A 380 -10.72 -30.90 17.99
CA GLN A 380 -10.22 -31.40 19.26
C GLN A 380 -8.68 -31.47 19.28
N LEU A 381 -8.04 -31.82 18.15
CA LEU A 381 -6.59 -31.77 18.01
C LEU A 381 -6.05 -30.33 18.11
N ALA A 382 -6.66 -29.38 17.41
CA ALA A 382 -6.28 -27.97 17.49
C ALA A 382 -6.36 -27.47 18.94
N LYS A 383 -7.44 -27.80 19.65
CA LYS A 383 -7.60 -27.49 21.08
C LYS A 383 -6.52 -28.14 21.95
N ALA A 384 -6.11 -29.37 21.65
CA ALA A 384 -5.04 -30.04 22.39
C ALA A 384 -3.70 -29.31 22.21
N ILE A 385 -3.40 -28.86 20.98
CA ILE A 385 -2.20 -28.07 20.68
C ILE A 385 -2.21 -26.74 21.45
N ASP A 386 -3.32 -25.98 21.35
CA ASP A 386 -3.44 -24.66 21.98
C ASP A 386 -3.35 -24.71 23.51
N THR A 387 -3.84 -25.80 24.12
CA THR A 387 -3.80 -25.99 25.58
C THR A 387 -2.47 -26.55 26.09
N GLY A 388 -1.50 -26.81 25.21
CA GLY A 388 -0.22 -27.39 25.57
C GLY A 388 -0.33 -28.82 26.10
N ALA A 389 -1.25 -29.61 25.54
CA ALA A 389 -1.45 -31.02 25.87
C ALA A 389 -0.17 -31.87 25.74
N ASP A 390 -0.20 -33.10 26.28
CA ASP A 390 0.90 -34.06 26.16
C ASP A 390 1.34 -34.23 24.68
N PRO A 391 2.60 -33.88 24.31
CA PRO A 391 3.03 -33.90 22.92
C PRO A 391 2.92 -35.28 22.25
N GLY A 392 3.17 -36.36 23.00
CA GLY A 392 3.06 -37.72 22.46
C GLY A 392 1.63 -38.09 22.08
N ARG A 393 0.63 -37.55 22.79
CA ARG A 393 -0.80 -37.70 22.45
C ARG A 393 -1.20 -36.82 21.27
N VAL A 394 -0.64 -35.62 21.15
CA VAL A 394 -0.85 -34.75 19.98
C VAL A 394 -0.32 -35.42 18.71
N ASP A 395 0.88 -35.99 18.76
CA ASP A 395 1.47 -36.73 17.63
C ASP A 395 0.63 -37.96 17.26
N ALA A 396 0.17 -38.72 18.26
CA ALA A 396 -0.69 -39.89 18.04
C ALA A 396 -2.04 -39.51 17.40
N ALA A 397 -2.63 -38.39 17.84
CA ALA A 397 -3.85 -37.86 17.25
C ALA A 397 -3.65 -37.41 15.79
N GLY A 398 -2.53 -36.74 15.49
CA GLY A 398 -2.15 -36.38 14.11
C GLY A 398 -1.99 -37.60 13.21
N ALA A 399 -1.27 -38.63 13.67
CA ALA A 399 -1.13 -39.88 12.92
C ALA A 399 -2.46 -40.61 12.68
N ALA A 400 -3.41 -40.52 13.62
CA ALA A 400 -4.75 -41.06 13.44
C ALA A 400 -5.57 -40.26 12.41
N LEU A 401 -5.42 -38.94 12.33
CA LEU A 401 -6.04 -38.13 11.26
C LEU A 401 -5.49 -38.51 9.88
N GLU A 402 -4.17 -38.65 9.74
CA GLU A 402 -3.56 -39.10 8.48
C GLU A 402 -4.10 -40.47 8.05
N ALA A 403 -4.26 -41.40 8.99
CA ALA A 403 -4.86 -42.70 8.72
C ALA A 403 -6.34 -42.59 8.30
N ALA A 404 -7.10 -41.66 8.88
CA ALA A 404 -8.49 -41.41 8.49
C ALA A 404 -8.59 -40.94 7.04
N TYR A 405 -7.75 -39.98 6.64
CA TYR A 405 -7.73 -39.48 5.26
C TYR A 405 -7.29 -40.54 4.26
N ALA A 406 -6.28 -41.35 4.60
CA ALA A 406 -5.89 -42.49 3.78
C ALA A 406 -7.03 -43.52 3.60
N ALA A 407 -7.84 -43.75 4.63
CA ALA A 407 -9.02 -44.62 4.52
C ALA A 407 -10.10 -44.02 3.60
N LEU A 408 -10.30 -42.70 3.60
CA LEU A 408 -11.21 -42.03 2.66
C LEU A 408 -10.74 -42.16 1.21
N GLU A 409 -9.46 -41.94 0.95
CA GLU A 409 -8.86 -42.15 -0.39
C GLU A 409 -9.02 -43.60 -0.87
N ALA A 410 -9.00 -44.56 0.05
CA ALA A 410 -9.24 -45.97 -0.23
C ALA A 410 -10.73 -46.34 -0.39
N GLY A 411 -11.66 -45.39 -0.25
CA GLY A 411 -13.10 -45.63 -0.32
C GLY A 411 -13.65 -46.40 0.88
N LEU A 412 -13.05 -46.22 2.07
CA LEU A 412 -13.41 -46.91 3.32
C LEU A 412 -13.95 -45.90 4.36
N PRO A 413 -15.14 -45.32 4.15
CA PRO A 413 -15.65 -44.22 5.00
C PRO A 413 -15.95 -44.64 6.45
N ALA A 414 -16.36 -45.89 6.70
CA ALA A 414 -16.56 -46.39 8.06
C ALA A 414 -15.23 -46.51 8.84
N ASP A 415 -14.16 -46.95 8.16
CA ASP A 415 -12.83 -47.04 8.76
C ASP A 415 -12.26 -45.65 9.02
N ALA A 416 -12.48 -44.70 8.10
CA ALA A 416 -12.12 -43.30 8.29
C ALA A 416 -12.76 -42.68 9.55
N ILE A 417 -14.06 -42.90 9.76
CA ILE A 417 -14.75 -42.45 10.99
C ILE A 417 -14.13 -43.08 12.24
N GLY A 418 -13.76 -44.36 12.19
CA GLY A 418 -13.05 -45.02 13.29
C GLY A 418 -11.70 -44.36 13.62
N HIS A 419 -10.95 -43.96 12.59
CA HIS A 419 -9.69 -43.24 12.75
C HIS A 419 -9.90 -41.80 13.25
N PHE A 420 -10.92 -41.07 12.78
CA PHE A 420 -11.31 -39.77 13.36
C PHE A 420 -11.66 -39.88 14.84
N GLY A 421 -12.40 -40.92 15.25
CA GLY A 421 -12.68 -41.18 16.65
C GLY A 421 -11.42 -41.44 17.47
N THR A 422 -10.45 -42.18 16.92
CA THR A 422 -9.15 -42.42 17.57
C THR A 422 -8.38 -41.10 17.75
N ALA A 423 -8.34 -40.25 16.71
CA ALA A 423 -7.69 -38.95 16.79
C ALA A 423 -8.32 -38.06 17.88
N TRP A 424 -9.65 -38.02 17.93
CA TRP A 424 -10.38 -37.27 18.95
C TRP A 424 -10.09 -37.78 20.37
N GLU A 425 -10.06 -39.10 20.58
CA GLU A 425 -9.77 -39.71 21.88
C GLU A 425 -8.34 -39.43 22.35
N GLU A 426 -7.35 -39.53 21.46
CA GLU A 426 -5.95 -39.23 21.73
C GLU A 426 -5.76 -37.76 22.12
N ALA A 427 -6.33 -36.83 21.33
CA ALA A 427 -6.29 -35.40 21.61
C ALA A 427 -6.97 -35.07 22.96
N THR A 428 -8.13 -35.66 23.24
CA THR A 428 -8.84 -35.49 24.52
C THR A 428 -8.04 -36.02 25.70
N ALA A 429 -7.42 -37.20 25.55
CA ALA A 429 -6.57 -37.78 26.60
C ALA A 429 -5.33 -36.93 26.88
N GLY A 430 -4.78 -36.25 25.87
CA GLY A 430 -3.69 -35.29 26.01
C GLY A 430 -4.08 -34.10 26.89
N ILE A 431 -5.26 -33.53 26.66
CA ILE A 431 -5.78 -32.38 27.42
C ILE A 431 -6.02 -32.76 28.89
N LEU A 432 -6.63 -33.91 29.16
CA LEU A 432 -7.00 -34.34 30.52
C LEU A 432 -5.80 -34.74 31.41
N ARG A 433 -4.61 -34.87 30.83
CA ARG A 433 -3.37 -35.24 31.54
C ARG A 433 -2.47 -34.05 31.88
N LEU A 434 -2.92 -32.83 31.64
CA LEU A 434 -2.26 -31.63 32.15
C LEU A 434 -2.16 -31.72 33.69
N PRO A 435 -1.00 -31.43 34.30
CA PRO A 435 -0.79 -31.55 35.74
C PRO A 435 -1.67 -30.65 36.59
#